data_AF-A0A662GQI1-F1
#
_entry.id   AF-A0A662GQI1-F1
#
_cell.length_a   1.000
_cell.length_b   1.000
_cell.length_c   1.000
_cell.angle_alpha   90.00
_cell.angle_beta   90.00
_cell.angle_gamma   90.00
#
_symmetry.space_group_name_H-M   'P 1'
#
loop_
_entity.id
_entity.type
_entity.pdbx_description
1 polymer ?
#
loop_
_entity_poly.entity_id
_entity_poly.type
_entity_poly.pdbx_seq_one_letter_code
_entity_poly.pdbx_strand_id
1 'polypeptide(L)'
;MVSYESFEPLLRVLPEVPRPPTRLPFRTRLLWTGVVLVLYLVMSQVPLYGISYSPSLVQRLFFLQIVLASRRGTLMELGIGPIVTSGLIWQILVGSRII
;
A
#
# COMPACT_ATOMS: atom_id res chain seq x y z
N MET A 1 25.15 -13.29 4.08
CA MET A 1 24.02 -13.81 4.89
C MET A 1 24.02 -13.21 6.30
N VAL A 2 24.19 -11.88 6.46
CA VAL A 2 24.45 -11.24 7.78
C VAL A 2 23.51 -10.05 8.06
N SER A 3 22.68 -9.63 7.11
CA SER A 3 21.95 -8.35 7.18
C SER A 3 20.63 -8.39 7.96
N TYR A 4 20.11 -9.56 8.36
CA TYR A 4 18.76 -9.70 8.95
C TYR A 4 18.74 -9.71 10.49
N GLU A 5 19.83 -10.10 11.15
CA GLU A 5 19.86 -10.22 12.62
C GLU A 5 19.64 -8.87 13.32
N SER A 6 20.12 -7.78 12.73
CA SER A 6 19.91 -6.42 13.26
C SER A 6 18.45 -5.94 13.15
N PHE A 7 17.65 -6.52 12.25
CA PHE A 7 16.23 -6.14 12.05
C PHE A 7 15.25 -7.08 12.75
N GLU A 8 15.71 -8.20 13.30
CA GLU A 8 14.89 -9.16 14.03
C GLU A 8 14.01 -8.55 15.14
N PRO A 9 14.50 -7.62 16.00
CA PRO A 9 13.65 -7.00 17.01
C PRO A 9 12.56 -6.10 16.41
N LEU A 10 12.81 -5.48 15.25
CA LEU A 10 11.84 -4.62 14.57
C LEU A 10 10.74 -5.44 13.88
N LEU A 11 11.12 -6.56 13.26
CA LEU A 11 10.20 -7.47 12.57
C LEU A 11 9.21 -8.12 13.54
N ARG A 12 9.60 -8.38 14.79
CA ARG A 12 8.70 -8.95 15.82
C ARG A 12 7.61 -7.99 16.29
N VAL A 13 7.79 -6.68 16.12
CA VAL A 13 6.82 -5.66 16.56
C VAL A 13 5.78 -5.36 15.46
N LEU A 14 6.12 -5.62 14.20
CA LEU A 14 5.23 -5.33 13.08
C LEU A 14 4.10 -6.36 13.01
N PRO A 15 2.82 -5.92 13.02
CA PRO A 15 1.70 -6.84 12.88
C PRO A 15 1.64 -7.40 11.45
N GLU A 16 1.79 -8.72 11.30
CA GLU A 16 1.65 -9.43 10.03
C GLU A 16 0.34 -10.22 9.98
N VAL A 17 -0.31 -10.25 8.81
CA VAL A 17 -1.49 -11.07 8.59
C VAL A 17 -1.05 -12.51 8.26
N PRO A 18 -1.40 -13.52 9.08
CA PRO A 18 -0.98 -14.89 8.83
C PRO A 18 -1.66 -15.47 7.59
N ARG A 19 -0.97 -16.40 6.92
CA ARG A 19 -1.53 -17.11 5.77
C ARG A 19 -2.70 -17.99 6.21
N PRO A 20 -3.76 -18.11 5.39
CA PRO A 20 -4.89 -18.97 5.74
C PRO A 20 -4.44 -20.44 5.87
N PRO A 21 -4.86 -21.16 6.92
CA PRO A 21 -4.41 -22.53 7.19
C PRO A 21 -4.90 -23.54 6.15
N THR A 22 -6.01 -23.23 5.47
CA THR A 22 -6.61 -24.06 4.43
C THR A 22 -6.82 -23.28 3.15
N ARG A 23 -6.73 -23.96 2.00
CA ARG A 23 -7.00 -23.33 0.70
C ARG A 23 -8.46 -22.88 0.64
N LEU A 24 -8.67 -21.58 0.42
CA LEU A 24 -10.01 -21.01 0.30
C LEU A 24 -10.63 -21.39 -1.06
N PRO A 25 -11.92 -21.78 -1.11
CA PRO A 25 -12.61 -22.01 -2.36
C PRO A 25 -12.76 -20.70 -3.16
N PHE A 26 -12.90 -20.82 -4.48
CA PHE A 26 -12.94 -19.66 -5.40
C PHE A 26 -14.02 -18.63 -5.02
N ARG A 27 -15.23 -19.11 -4.67
CA ARG A 27 -16.36 -18.25 -4.26
C ARG A 27 -16.03 -17.38 -3.05
N THR A 28 -15.37 -17.96 -2.03
CA THR A 28 -14.97 -17.22 -0.83
C THR A 28 -13.89 -16.18 -1.15
N ARG A 29 -12.91 -16.51 -2.00
CA ARG A 29 -11.91 -15.53 -2.46
C ARG A 29 -12.55 -14.35 -3.18
N LEU A 30 -13.51 -14.63 -4.07
CA LEU A 30 -14.22 -13.58 -4.80
C LEU A 30 -15.02 -12.66 -3.86
N LEU A 31 -15.70 -13.23 -2.86
CA LEU A 31 -16.41 -12.45 -1.84
C LEU A 31 -15.46 -11.53 -1.07
N TRP A 32 -14.31 -12.04 -0.61
CA TRP A 32 -13.31 -11.22 0.09
C TRP A 32 -12.74 -10.10 -0.78
N THR A 33 -12.44 -10.39 -2.05
CA THR A 33 -12.01 -9.36 -3.01
C THR A 33 -13.07 -8.27 -3.18
N GLY A 34 -14.35 -8.66 -3.26
CA GLY A 34 -15.46 -7.71 -3.34
C GLY A 34 -15.56 -6.82 -2.10
N VAL A 35 -15.44 -7.40 -0.90
CA VAL A 35 -15.46 -6.63 0.36
C VAL A 35 -14.30 -5.63 0.43
N VAL A 36 -13.08 -6.05 0.08
CA VAL A 36 -11.91 -5.15 0.05
C VAL A 36 -12.09 -4.02 -0.96
N LEU A 37 -12.68 -4.32 -2.13
CA LEU A 37 -12.94 -3.31 -3.15
C LEU A 37 -13.96 -2.26 -2.68
N VAL A 38 -15.03 -2.68 -2.00
CA VAL A 38 -16.02 -1.76 -1.42
C VAL A 38 -15.38 -0.87 -0.36
N LEU A 39 -14.56 -1.45 0.53
CA LEU A 39 -13.82 -0.70 1.54
C LEU A 39 -12.90 0.34 0.90
N TYR A 40 -12.15 -0.05 -0.14
CA TYR A 40 -11.32 0.84 -0.92
C TYR A 40 -12.12 2.01 -1.51
N LEU A 41 -13.29 1.73 -2.10
CA LEU A 41 -14.15 2.77 -2.67
C LEU A 41 -14.62 3.75 -1.59
N VAL A 42 -15.07 3.26 -0.43
CA VAL A 42 -15.50 4.11 0.70
C VAL A 42 -14.34 5.00 1.16
N MET A 43 -13.15 4.43 1.38
CA MET A 43 -11.96 5.20 1.78
C MET A 43 -11.58 6.28 0.76
N SER A 44 -11.77 6.01 -0.54
CA SER A 44 -11.50 6.97 -1.61
C SER A 44 -12.47 8.14 -1.66
N GLN A 45 -13.60 8.10 -0.93
CA GLN A 45 -14.57 9.20 -0.86
C GLN A 45 -14.52 9.95 0.47
N VAL A 46 -13.95 9.35 1.53
CA VAL A 46 -13.85 9.98 2.85
C VAL A 46 -12.75 11.05 2.85
N PRO A 47 -13.10 12.34 3.03
CA PRO A 47 -12.12 13.42 3.03
C PRO A 47 -11.24 13.38 4.28
N LEU A 48 -9.99 13.82 4.13
CA LEU A 48 -9.06 13.95 5.25
C LEU A 48 -9.44 15.19 6.09
N TYR A 49 -9.39 15.07 7.41
CA TYR A 49 -9.70 16.20 8.30
C TYR A 49 -8.55 17.20 8.37
N GLY A 50 -8.85 18.50 8.37
CA GLY A 50 -7.87 19.56 8.67
C GLY A 50 -6.97 20.01 7.52
N ILE A 51 -7.29 19.69 6.27
CA ILE A 51 -6.49 20.10 5.10
C ILE A 51 -7.07 21.32 4.37
N SER A 52 -6.21 22.30 4.06
CA SER A 52 -6.52 23.38 3.13
C SER A 52 -6.21 22.94 1.70
N TYR A 53 -7.24 22.80 0.87
CA TYR A 53 -7.08 22.38 -0.52
C TYR A 53 -6.39 23.48 -1.34
N SER A 54 -5.13 23.26 -1.72
CA SER A 54 -4.43 24.12 -2.68
C SER A 54 -4.53 23.53 -4.10
N PRO A 55 -5.25 24.17 -5.05
CA PRO A 55 -5.49 23.63 -6.39
C PRO A 55 -4.21 23.40 -7.20
N SER A 56 -3.19 24.24 -7.00
CA SER A 56 -1.94 24.22 -7.76
C SER A 56 -1.09 22.96 -7.50
N LEU A 57 -1.17 22.42 -6.29
CA LEU A 57 -0.39 21.28 -5.85
C LEU A 57 -1.03 19.96 -6.34
N VAL A 58 -2.35 19.92 -6.47
CA VAL A 58 -3.11 18.76 -6.99
C VAL A 58 -2.77 18.51 -8.47
N GLN A 59 -2.64 19.57 -9.27
CA GLN A 59 -2.41 19.46 -10.71
C GLN A 59 -1.02 18.93 -11.08
N ARG A 60 0.02 19.22 -10.27
CA ARG A 60 1.40 18.77 -10.53
C ARG A 60 1.56 17.25 -10.38
N LEU A 61 0.79 16.61 -9.51
CA LEU A 61 0.93 15.18 -9.20
C LEU A 61 -0.15 14.31 -9.83
N PHE A 62 -0.92 14.84 -10.78
CA PHE A 62 -2.06 14.14 -11.37
C PHE A 62 -1.65 12.78 -11.99
N PHE A 63 -0.55 12.73 -12.73
CA PHE A 63 -0.06 11.47 -13.31
C PHE A 63 0.37 10.45 -12.23
N LEU A 64 1.02 10.92 -11.18
CA LEU A 64 1.42 10.05 -10.07
C LEU A 64 0.20 9.51 -9.31
N GLN A 65 -0.87 10.29 -9.16
CA GLN A 65 -2.12 9.85 -8.54
C GLN A 65 -2.78 8.71 -9.32
N ILE A 66 -2.76 8.77 -10.66
CA ILE A 66 -3.28 7.71 -11.52
C ILE A 66 -2.48 6.42 -11.31
N VAL A 67 -1.14 6.51 -11.35
CA VAL A 67 -0.27 5.32 -11.21
C VAL A 67 -0.34 4.72 -9.80
N LEU A 68 -0.35 5.57 -8.77
CA LEU A 68 -0.37 5.14 -7.37
C LEU A 68 -1.78 4.86 -6.84
N ALA A 69 -2.80 4.93 -7.69
CA ALA A 69 -4.20 4.77 -7.31
C ALA A 69 -4.55 5.61 -6.06
N SER A 70 -4.11 6.87 -6.07
CA SER A 70 -4.23 7.76 -4.92
C SER A 70 -5.18 8.91 -5.21
N ARG A 71 -5.86 9.41 -4.18
CA ARG A 71 -6.79 10.53 -4.31
C ARG A 71 -6.51 11.57 -3.24
N ARG A 72 -6.03 12.74 -3.66
CA ARG A 72 -5.62 13.81 -2.75
C ARG A 72 -6.78 14.30 -1.88
N GLY A 73 -6.47 14.50 -0.61
CA GLY A 73 -7.43 14.97 0.38
C GLY A 73 -8.49 13.96 0.78
N THR A 74 -8.19 12.68 0.61
CA THR A 74 -8.96 11.55 1.13
C THR A 74 -8.05 10.63 1.94
N LEU A 75 -8.60 9.64 2.62
CA LEU A 75 -7.82 8.61 3.31
C LEU A 75 -6.86 7.85 2.36
N MET A 76 -7.11 7.90 1.06
CA MET A 76 -6.30 7.26 0.01
C MET A 76 -5.25 8.21 -0.61
N GLU A 77 -4.84 9.27 0.07
CA GLU A 77 -3.89 10.25 -0.48
C GLU A 77 -2.52 9.65 -0.86
N LEU A 78 -2.03 8.68 -0.07
CA LEU A 78 -0.79 7.96 -0.34
C LEU A 78 -0.97 6.80 -1.34
N GLY A 79 -2.21 6.34 -1.53
CA GLY A 79 -2.55 5.19 -2.39
C GLY A 79 -1.73 3.94 -2.08
N ILE A 80 -1.31 3.24 -3.13
CA ILE A 80 -0.43 2.06 -3.03
C ILE A 80 1.06 2.43 -3.01
N GLY A 81 1.38 3.72 -3.00
CA GLY A 81 2.74 4.26 -3.12
C GLY A 81 3.76 3.56 -2.23
N PRO A 82 3.59 3.55 -0.89
CA PRO A 82 4.54 2.93 0.02
C PRO A 82 4.82 1.45 -0.26
N ILE A 83 3.79 0.69 -0.67
CA ILE A 83 3.94 -0.75 -0.93
C ILE A 83 4.75 -0.98 -2.21
N VAL A 84 4.42 -0.24 -3.27
CA VAL A 84 5.09 -0.40 -4.57
C VAL A 84 6.51 0.14 -4.53
N THR A 85 6.75 1.29 -3.88
CA THR A 85 8.09 1.88 -3.81
C THR A 85 9.05 1.04 -2.97
N SER A 86 8.61 0.54 -1.81
CA SER A 86 9.43 -0.38 -1.00
C SER A 86 9.75 -1.66 -1.76
N GLY A 87 8.78 -2.23 -2.48
CA GLY A 87 8.99 -3.40 -3.32
C GLY A 87 9.97 -3.15 -4.47
N LEU A 88 9.84 -2.03 -5.17
CA LEU A 88 10.72 -1.65 -6.29
C LEU A 88 12.16 -1.43 -5.82
N ILE A 89 12.36 -0.71 -4.71
CA ILE A 89 13.69 -0.48 -4.12
C ILE A 89 14.33 -1.84 -3.77
N TRP A 90 13.57 -2.73 -3.13
CA TRP A 90 14.06 -4.06 -2.77
C TRP A 90 14.46 -4.88 -4.00
N GLN A 91 13.61 -4.91 -5.03
CA GLN A 91 13.89 -5.59 -6.29
C GLN A 91 15.15 -5.05 -6.98
N ILE A 92 15.37 -3.73 -6.95
CA ILE A 92 16.58 -3.11 -7.50
C ILE A 92 17.83 -3.50 -6.72
N LEU A 93 17.78 -3.48 -5.37
CA LEU A 93 18.92 -3.83 -4.52
C LEU A 93 19.38 -5.28 -4.71
N VAL A 94 18.42 -6.21 -4.78
CA VAL A 94 18.67 -7.63 -5.04
C VAL A 94 19.12 -7.85 -6.49
N GLY A 95 18.49 -7.16 -7.45
CA GLY A 95 18.82 -7.27 -8.87
C GLY A 95 20.22 -6.73 -9.21
N SER A 96 20.67 -5.68 -8.54
CA SER A 96 22.01 -5.08 -8.70
C SER A 96 23.10 -5.80 -7.90
N ARG A 97 22.73 -6.82 -7.09
CA ARG A 97 23.61 -7.55 -6.17
C ARG A 97 24.33 -6.65 -5.16
N ILE A 98 23.74 -5.51 -4.82
CA ILE A 98 24.18 -4.71 -3.67
C ILE A 98 23.86 -5.46 -2.38
N ILE A 99 22.75 -6.22 -2.39
CA ILE A 99 22.32 -7.15 -1.34
C ILE A 99 22.08 -8.53 -1.97
#